data_AF-A0A3D3ZUQ4-F1
#
_entry.id   AF-A0A3D3ZUQ4-F1
#
_cell.length_a   1.000
_cell.length_b   1.000
_cell.length_c   1.000
_cell.angle_alpha   90.00
_cell.angle_beta   90.00
_cell.angle_gamma   90.00
#
_symmetry.space_group_name_H-M   'P 1'
#
loop_
_entity.id
_entity.type
_entity.pdbx_description
1 polymer ?
#
loop_
_entity_poly.entity_id
_entity_poly.type
_entity_poly.pdbx_seq_one_letter_code
_entity_poly.pdbx_strand_id
1 'polypeptide(L)'
;RVSLTEIVDDVVAGERLAVGEYDLSFAEDIPAGMSVRADGEQLYRVIGNLVRNARQAIVATGKAGEIAISADEDDDVWTIALTDTGPGLPPKAREHLFEAFQGGTTRGGSGLGLAIAAELVRGHGGRLNLERTDETGTRFVISLPKSDLTLSPQNA
;
A
#
# COMPACT_ATOMS: atom_id res chain seq x y z
N ARG A 1 13.58 -8.05 12.65
CA ARG A 1 12.16 -8.41 12.41
C ARG A 1 11.32 -7.39 13.16
N VAL A 2 10.22 -6.97 12.58
CA VAL A 2 9.31 -5.95 13.14
C VAL A 2 7.90 -6.51 13.21
N SER A 3 7.09 -6.05 14.17
CA SER A 3 5.68 -6.42 14.27
C SER A 3 4.91 -5.73 13.15
N LEU A 4 4.20 -6.50 12.31
CA LEU A 4 3.42 -5.92 11.23
C LEU A 4 2.19 -5.18 11.79
N THR A 5 1.53 -5.76 12.79
CA THR A 5 0.35 -5.16 13.44
C THR A 5 0.68 -3.79 14.02
N GLU A 6 1.78 -3.65 14.77
CA GLU A 6 2.17 -2.35 15.36
C GLU A 6 2.39 -1.27 14.29
N ILE A 7 3.05 -1.63 13.17
CA ILE A 7 3.28 -0.68 12.08
C ILE A 7 1.96 -0.27 11.43
N VAL A 8 1.05 -1.22 11.21
CA VAL A 8 -0.25 -0.94 10.58
C VAL A 8 -1.12 -0.09 11.50
N ASP A 9 -1.18 -0.41 12.79
CA ASP A 9 -1.88 0.37 13.81
C ASP A 9 -1.42 1.84 13.81
N ASP A 10 -0.09 2.07 13.80
CA ASP A 10 0.49 3.41 13.78
C ASP A 10 0.12 4.18 12.51
N VAL A 11 0.17 3.52 11.34
CA VAL A 11 -0.21 4.14 10.06
C VAL A 11 -1.70 4.47 10.05
N VAL A 12 -2.56 3.54 10.46
CA VAL A 12 -4.01 3.71 10.48
C VAL A 12 -4.40 4.80 11.46
N ALA A 13 -3.80 4.86 12.65
CA ALA A 13 -4.01 5.93 13.61
C ALA A 13 -3.65 7.30 13.02
N GLY A 14 -2.50 7.42 12.35
CA GLY A 14 -2.06 8.64 11.69
C GLY A 14 -3.01 9.09 10.57
N GLU A 15 -3.46 8.15 9.73
CA GLU A 15 -4.36 8.48 8.61
C GLU A 15 -5.79 8.74 9.07
N ARG A 16 -6.29 8.10 10.14
CA ARG A 16 -7.58 8.44 10.77
C ARG A 16 -7.63 9.91 11.20
N LEU A 17 -6.54 10.44 11.77
CA LEU A 17 -6.45 11.87 12.09
C LEU A 17 -6.46 12.76 10.84
N ALA A 18 -5.91 12.28 9.72
CA ALA A 18 -5.85 13.01 8.46
C ALA A 18 -7.14 12.95 7.63
N VAL A 19 -8.04 11.99 7.92
CA VAL A 19 -9.36 11.86 7.28
C VAL A 19 -10.29 13.02 7.65
N GLY A 20 -10.16 13.58 8.85
CA GLY A 20 -11.07 14.63 9.32
C GLY A 20 -12.50 14.12 9.46
N GLU A 21 -13.47 14.82 8.83
CA GLU A 21 -14.90 14.48 8.91
C GLU A 21 -15.39 13.55 7.77
N TYR A 22 -14.49 13.08 6.90
CA TYR A 22 -14.88 12.17 5.81
C TYR A 22 -15.26 10.79 6.34
N ASP A 23 -16.29 10.19 5.76
CA ASP A 23 -16.75 8.84 6.08
C ASP A 23 -15.81 7.79 5.47
N LEU A 24 -14.71 7.49 6.17
CA LEU A 24 -13.72 6.49 5.77
C LEU A 24 -13.51 5.48 6.89
N SER A 25 -13.85 4.22 6.63
CA SER A 25 -13.52 3.11 7.52
C SER A 25 -12.15 2.52 7.22
N PHE A 26 -11.55 1.90 8.23
CA PHE A 26 -10.36 1.08 8.08
C PHE A 26 -10.65 -0.29 8.67
N ALA A 27 -10.24 -1.34 7.96
CA ALA A 27 -10.34 -2.73 8.37
C ALA A 27 -8.98 -3.39 8.33
N GLU A 28 -8.71 -4.27 9.28
CA GLU A 28 -7.42 -4.94 9.44
C GLU A 28 -7.64 -6.43 9.65
N ASP A 29 -6.99 -7.24 8.83
CA ASP A 29 -7.00 -8.71 8.90
C ASP A 29 -5.56 -9.23 8.85
N ILE A 30 -4.87 -9.09 9.97
CA ILE A 30 -3.45 -9.40 10.12
C ILE A 30 -3.29 -10.44 11.23
N PRO A 31 -2.66 -11.60 10.95
CA PRO A 31 -2.41 -12.60 11.97
C PRO A 31 -1.66 -12.04 13.17
N ALA A 32 -2.20 -12.30 14.36
CA ALA A 32 -1.60 -11.85 15.61
C ALA A 32 -0.18 -12.38 15.75
N GLY A 33 0.78 -11.47 15.99
CA GLY A 33 2.20 -11.82 16.13
C GLY A 33 2.95 -12.02 14.81
N MET A 34 2.35 -11.72 13.66
CA MET A 34 3.07 -11.73 12.38
C MET A 34 4.26 -10.77 12.44
N SER A 35 5.45 -11.31 12.18
CA SER A 35 6.71 -10.56 12.20
C SER A 35 7.43 -10.66 10.87
N VAL A 36 7.77 -9.51 10.30
CA VAL A 36 8.35 -9.41 8.95
C VAL A 36 9.83 -9.05 9.06
N ARG A 37 10.66 -9.61 8.17
CA ARG A 37 12.06 -9.18 8.04
C ARG A 37 12.12 -7.94 7.15
N ALA A 38 11.99 -6.78 7.77
CA ALA A 38 12.13 -5.48 7.11
C ALA A 38 12.74 -4.45 8.05
N ASP A 39 13.20 -3.34 7.49
CA ASP A 39 13.39 -2.10 8.22
C ASP A 39 12.01 -1.50 8.55
N GLY A 40 11.75 -1.25 9.83
CA GLY A 40 10.42 -0.83 10.30
C GLY A 40 10.01 0.56 9.79
N GLU A 41 10.96 1.49 9.69
CA GLU A 41 10.69 2.84 9.19
C GLU A 41 10.38 2.81 7.70
N GLN A 42 11.14 2.02 6.93
CA GLN A 42 10.87 1.84 5.52
C GLN A 42 9.53 1.16 5.27
N LEU A 43 9.19 0.11 6.01
CA LEU A 43 7.90 -0.58 5.87
C LEU A 43 6.73 0.34 6.27
N TYR A 44 6.88 1.12 7.34
CA TYR A 44 5.92 2.17 7.71
C TYR A 44 5.70 3.16 6.56
N ARG A 45 6.77 3.63 5.92
CA ARG A 45 6.68 4.55 4.76
C ARG A 45 6.00 3.91 3.56
N VAL A 46 6.26 2.63 3.28
CA VAL A 46 5.59 1.87 2.21
C VAL A 46 4.08 1.83 2.46
N ILE A 47 3.66 1.34 3.63
CA ILE A 47 2.23 1.18 3.97
C ILE A 47 1.56 2.55 4.04
N GLY A 48 2.19 3.54 4.68
CA GLY A 48 1.68 4.91 4.76
C GLY A 48 1.49 5.58 3.39
N ASN A 49 2.37 5.32 2.42
CA ASN A 49 2.19 5.82 1.06
C ASN A 49 0.97 5.17 0.37
N LEU A 50 0.78 3.86 0.53
CA LEU A 50 -0.36 3.14 -0.05
C LEU A 50 -1.69 3.60 0.57
N VAL A 51 -1.78 3.66 1.91
CA VAL A 51 -2.97 4.12 2.64
C VAL A 51 -3.31 5.56 2.29
N ARG A 52 -2.31 6.45 2.22
CA ARG A 52 -2.51 7.85 1.82
C ARG A 52 -3.09 7.96 0.40
N ASN A 53 -2.56 7.20 -0.55
CA ASN A 53 -3.06 7.21 -1.93
C ASN A 53 -4.50 6.72 -2.01
N ALA A 54 -4.83 5.63 -1.31
CA ALA A 54 -6.19 5.11 -1.22
C ALA A 54 -7.15 6.13 -0.62
N ARG A 55 -6.77 6.76 0.50
CA ARG A 55 -7.57 7.81 1.14
C ARG A 55 -7.80 8.98 0.20
N GLN A 56 -6.76 9.49 -0.46
CA GLN A 56 -6.88 10.60 -1.39
C GLN A 56 -7.82 10.26 -2.56
N ALA A 57 -7.73 9.03 -3.09
CA ALA A 57 -8.58 8.57 -4.16
C ALA A 57 -10.06 8.49 -3.72
N ILE A 58 -10.35 7.93 -2.55
CA ILE A 58 -11.71 7.86 -1.99
C ILE A 58 -12.26 9.27 -1.71
N VAL A 59 -11.51 10.10 -0.99
CA VAL A 59 -11.93 11.46 -0.61
C VAL A 59 -12.24 12.31 -1.84
N ALA A 60 -11.47 12.17 -2.92
CA ALA A 60 -11.73 12.87 -4.17
C ALA A 60 -13.08 12.50 -4.82
N THR A 61 -13.67 11.35 -4.50
CA THR A 61 -15.02 10.98 -4.96
C THR A 61 -16.14 11.67 -4.19
N GLY A 62 -15.85 12.19 -2.99
CA GLY A 62 -16.85 12.76 -2.07
C GLY A 62 -17.83 11.74 -1.50
N LYS A 63 -17.55 10.43 -1.61
CA LYS A 63 -18.37 9.33 -1.09
C LYS A 63 -17.69 8.66 0.09
N ALA A 64 -18.48 7.91 0.86
CA ALA A 64 -17.95 7.01 1.85
C ALA A 64 -17.09 5.91 1.21
N GLY A 65 -16.12 5.38 1.94
CA GLY A 65 -15.33 4.26 1.47
C GLY A 65 -14.61 3.53 2.61
N GLU A 66 -13.84 2.52 2.22
CA GLU A 66 -13.08 1.68 3.14
C GLU A 66 -11.67 1.45 2.62
N ILE A 67 -10.71 1.36 3.54
CA ILE A 67 -9.35 0.86 3.30
C ILE A 67 -9.14 -0.36 4.18
N ALA A 68 -8.97 -1.52 3.55
CA ALA A 68 -8.68 -2.78 4.21
C ALA A 68 -7.20 -3.18 4.03
N ILE A 69 -6.55 -3.55 5.12
CA ILE A 69 -5.19 -4.09 5.12
C ILE A 69 -5.26 -5.53 5.61
N SER A 70 -4.80 -6.47 4.80
CA SER A 70 -4.73 -7.87 5.17
C SER A 70 -3.30 -8.40 5.02
N ALA A 71 -2.93 -9.39 5.80
CA ALA A 71 -1.64 -10.04 5.66
C ALA A 71 -1.75 -11.56 5.78
N ASP A 72 -0.90 -12.25 5.03
CA ASP A 72 -0.79 -13.70 5.06
C ASP A 72 0.68 -14.10 4.85
N GLU A 73 1.03 -15.33 5.16
CA GLU A 73 2.35 -15.87 4.92
C GLU A 73 2.31 -17.35 4.54
N ASP A 74 3.17 -17.73 3.59
CA ASP A 74 3.49 -19.14 3.32
C ASP A 74 4.91 -19.47 3.80
N ASP A 75 5.47 -20.61 3.43
CA ASP A 75 6.81 -21.01 3.88
C ASP A 75 7.92 -20.05 3.42
N ASP A 76 7.72 -19.32 2.32
CA ASP A 76 8.75 -18.57 1.61
C ASP A 76 8.52 -17.06 1.58
N VAL A 77 7.28 -16.59 1.71
CA VAL A 77 6.89 -15.20 1.43
C VAL A 77 5.91 -14.67 2.49
N TRP A 78 6.14 -13.43 2.92
CA TRP A 78 5.12 -12.59 3.56
C TRP A 78 4.36 -11.81 2.51
N THR A 79 3.03 -11.85 2.57
CA THR A 79 2.14 -11.11 1.68
C THR A 79 1.35 -10.09 2.49
N ILE A 80 1.39 -8.84 2.06
CA ILE A 80 0.61 -7.73 2.67
C ILE A 80 -0.21 -7.11 1.55
N ALA A 81 -1.53 -7.13 1.68
CA ALA A 81 -2.44 -6.58 0.70
C ALA A 81 -3.16 -5.35 1.26
N LEU A 82 -3.25 -4.30 0.46
CA LEU A 82 -4.06 -3.12 0.73
C LEU A 82 -5.15 -3.03 -0.33
N THR A 83 -6.41 -3.01 0.10
CA THR A 83 -7.59 -2.89 -0.75
C THR A 83 -8.37 -1.65 -0.36
N ASP A 84 -8.73 -0.82 -1.32
CA ASP A 84 -9.63 0.31 -1.13
C ASP A 84 -10.91 0.15 -1.96
N THR A 85 -11.95 0.90 -1.61
CA THR A 85 -13.21 0.99 -2.37
C THR A 85 -13.30 2.29 -3.18
N GLY A 86 -12.17 2.84 -3.60
CA GLY A 86 -12.09 4.06 -4.39
C GLY A 86 -12.51 3.87 -5.85
N PRO A 87 -12.35 4.89 -6.70
CA PRO A 87 -12.81 4.86 -8.09
C PRO A 87 -11.89 4.07 -9.04
N GLY A 88 -10.86 3.41 -8.50
CA GLY A 88 -9.79 2.81 -9.27
C GLY A 88 -8.80 3.84 -9.83
N LEU A 89 -7.78 3.33 -10.52
CA LEU A 89 -6.74 4.09 -11.16
C LEU A 89 -7.09 4.34 -12.63
N PRO A 90 -6.96 5.59 -13.12
CA PRO A 90 -7.17 5.89 -14.53
C PRO A 90 -6.11 5.16 -15.40
N PRO A 91 -6.43 4.73 -16.63
CA PRO A 91 -5.53 3.93 -17.47
C PRO A 91 -4.12 4.52 -17.60
N LYS A 92 -4.01 5.84 -17.81
CA LYS A 92 -2.73 6.56 -17.90
C LYS A 92 -1.88 6.45 -16.62
N ALA A 93 -2.50 6.37 -15.45
CA ALA A 93 -1.78 6.20 -14.20
C ALA A 93 -1.24 4.77 -14.03
N ARG A 94 -1.84 3.77 -14.69
CA ARG A 94 -1.40 2.37 -14.62
C ARG A 94 -0.11 2.13 -15.40
N GLU A 95 0.03 2.77 -16.55
CA GLU A 95 1.20 2.64 -17.44
C GLU A 95 2.51 3.08 -16.77
N HIS A 96 2.43 4.06 -15.87
CA HIS A 96 3.59 4.67 -15.20
C HIS A 96 3.47 4.63 -13.67
N LEU A 97 2.76 3.64 -13.14
CA LEU A 97 2.32 3.60 -11.73
C LEU A 97 3.45 3.69 -10.71
N PHE A 98 4.63 3.17 -11.06
CA PHE A 98 5.83 3.14 -10.21
C PHE A 98 6.94 4.07 -10.70
N GLU A 99 6.65 4.97 -11.65
CA GLU A 99 7.60 5.98 -12.12
C GLU A 99 7.42 7.29 -11.33
N ALA A 100 8.54 7.95 -11.04
CA ALA A 100 8.53 9.23 -10.33
C ALA A 100 8.00 10.36 -11.24
N PHE A 101 7.35 11.37 -10.64
CA PHE A 101 6.96 12.66 -11.26
C PHE A 101 5.83 12.65 -12.31
N GLN A 102 5.06 11.56 -12.46
CA GLN A 102 3.99 11.50 -13.47
C GLN A 102 2.61 11.98 -12.97
N GLY A 103 2.41 12.06 -11.65
CA GLY A 103 1.25 12.71 -11.06
C GLY A 103 1.43 14.22 -11.09
N GLY A 104 0.89 14.89 -12.11
CA GLY A 104 0.96 16.35 -12.22
C GLY A 104 0.57 17.02 -10.89
N THR A 105 1.33 18.06 -10.51
CA THR A 105 1.11 18.90 -9.33
C THR A 105 -0.35 19.28 -9.20
N THR A 106 -1.09 18.46 -8.47
CA THR A 106 -2.45 18.72 -8.03
C THR A 106 -2.40 18.78 -6.52
N ARG A 107 -3.13 19.75 -5.97
CA ARG A 107 -3.12 20.12 -4.56
C ARG A 107 -3.37 18.90 -3.67
N GLY A 108 -2.32 18.20 -3.24
CA GLY A 108 -2.43 17.09 -2.29
C GLY A 108 -1.36 15.99 -2.36
N GLY A 109 -0.64 15.81 -3.46
CA GLY A 109 0.37 14.74 -3.56
C GLY A 109 1.47 15.04 -4.55
N SER A 110 2.71 14.64 -4.23
CA SER A 110 3.89 14.83 -5.10
C SER A 110 3.96 13.88 -6.29
N GLY A 111 3.02 12.91 -6.39
CA GLY A 111 3.11 11.81 -7.35
C GLY A 111 4.26 10.84 -7.08
N LEU A 112 4.97 10.96 -5.94
CA LEU A 112 6.15 10.14 -5.62
C LEU A 112 5.83 8.93 -4.72
N GLY A 113 4.66 8.88 -4.09
CA GLY A 113 4.35 7.91 -3.04
C GLY A 113 4.48 6.45 -3.48
N LEU A 114 3.93 6.08 -4.65
CA LEU A 114 4.03 4.71 -5.19
C LEU A 114 5.42 4.36 -5.67
N ALA A 115 6.14 5.30 -6.29
CA ALA A 115 7.52 5.08 -6.72
C ALA A 115 8.43 4.80 -5.52
N ILE A 116 8.31 5.59 -4.45
CA ILE A 116 9.03 5.39 -3.18
C ILE A 116 8.65 4.04 -2.56
N ALA A 117 7.36 3.70 -2.51
CA ALA A 117 6.91 2.42 -1.96
C ALA A 117 7.50 1.24 -2.75
N ALA A 118 7.49 1.30 -4.08
CA ALA A 118 8.05 0.25 -4.92
C ALA A 118 9.57 0.12 -4.76
N GLU A 119 10.30 1.23 -4.65
CA GLU A 119 11.74 1.23 -4.42
C GLU A 119 12.11 0.63 -3.06
N LEU A 120 11.42 1.04 -2.00
CA LEU A 120 11.65 0.51 -0.65
C LEU A 120 11.35 -0.99 -0.60
N VAL A 121 10.25 -1.46 -1.19
CA VAL A 121 9.92 -2.90 -1.25
C VAL A 121 10.97 -3.67 -2.05
N ARG A 122 11.47 -3.13 -3.16
CA ARG A 122 12.58 -3.74 -3.92
C ARG A 122 13.87 -3.80 -3.10
N GLY A 123 14.16 -2.79 -2.28
CA GLY A 123 15.29 -2.78 -1.35
C GLY A 123 15.26 -3.92 -0.33
N HIS A 124 14.08 -4.44 -0.04
CA HIS A 124 13.87 -5.63 0.81
C HIS A 124 13.89 -6.95 0.01
N GLY A 125 14.24 -6.93 -1.28
CA GLY A 125 14.17 -8.09 -2.16
C GLY A 125 12.75 -8.51 -2.54
N GLY A 126 11.75 -7.69 -2.22
CA GLY A 126 10.34 -7.96 -2.46
C GLY A 126 9.80 -7.34 -3.74
N ARG A 127 8.47 -7.40 -3.87
CA ARG A 127 7.73 -6.75 -4.97
C ARG A 127 6.46 -6.07 -4.48
N LEU A 128 6.17 -4.91 -5.05
CA LEU A 128 4.87 -4.25 -4.98
C LEU A 128 4.15 -4.42 -6.32
N ASN A 129 2.97 -5.04 -6.31
CA ASN A 129 2.13 -5.28 -7.47
C ASN A 129 0.79 -4.56 -7.34
N LEU A 130 0.26 -4.12 -8.48
CA LEU A 130 -1.15 -3.77 -8.61
C LEU A 130 -1.91 -5.02 -9.06
N GLU A 131 -2.70 -5.62 -8.17
CA GLU A 131 -3.44 -6.85 -8.45
C GLU A 131 -4.77 -6.56 -9.14
N ARG A 132 -5.47 -5.50 -8.71
CA ARG A 132 -6.76 -5.09 -9.27
C ARG A 132 -6.91 -3.58 -9.22
N THR A 133 -7.52 -2.99 -10.25
CA THR A 133 -8.02 -1.61 -10.18
C THR A 133 -9.16 -1.40 -11.16
N ASP A 134 -10.32 -1.02 -10.64
CA ASP A 134 -11.56 -0.80 -11.38
C ASP A 134 -12.49 0.11 -10.57
N GLU A 135 -13.73 0.31 -11.03
CA GLU A 135 -14.72 1.16 -10.38
C GLU A 135 -15.14 0.70 -8.97
N THR A 136 -14.77 -0.51 -8.57
CA THR A 136 -15.04 -1.07 -7.24
C THR A 136 -13.90 -0.86 -6.25
N GLY A 137 -12.74 -0.40 -6.72
CA GLY A 137 -11.59 -0.17 -5.85
C GLY A 137 -10.24 -0.50 -6.48
N THR A 138 -9.20 -0.33 -5.67
CA THR A 138 -7.83 -0.73 -6.02
C THR A 138 -7.28 -1.71 -4.99
N ARG A 139 -6.50 -2.69 -5.45
CA ARG A 139 -5.79 -3.66 -4.61
C ARG A 139 -4.31 -3.70 -4.97
N PHE A 140 -3.48 -3.33 -4.00
CA PHE A 140 -2.03 -3.48 -4.04
C PHE A 140 -1.58 -4.66 -3.19
N VAL A 141 -0.56 -5.37 -3.65
CA VAL A 141 0.04 -6.51 -2.93
C VAL A 141 1.54 -6.32 -2.84
N ILE A 142 2.04 -6.33 -1.60
CA ILE A 142 3.45 -6.39 -1.26
C ILE A 142 3.80 -7.84 -0.97
N SER A 143 4.83 -8.36 -1.62
CA SER A 143 5.43 -9.66 -1.34
C SER A 143 6.86 -9.47 -0.86
N LEU A 144 7.21 -10.00 0.31
CA LEU A 144 8.54 -9.93 0.89
C LEU A 144 9.08 -11.35 1.14
N PRO A 145 10.29 -11.69 0.67
CA PRO A 145 10.84 -13.03 0.87
C PRO A 145 11.27 -13.26 2.32
N LYS A 146 11.02 -14.46 2.85
CA LYS A 146 11.44 -14.91 4.19
C LYS A 146 12.91 -15.30 4.27
N SER A 147 13.44 -15.75 3.14
CA SER A 147 14.85 -16.06 2.91
C SER A 147 15.52 -14.90 2.16
N ASP A 148 16.84 -14.94 2.06
CA ASP A 148 17.60 -13.90 1.32
C ASP A 148 17.44 -14.03 -0.22
N LEU A 149 16.49 -14.85 -0.69
CA LEU A 149 16.14 -15.00 -2.10
C LEU A 149 15.36 -13.77 -2.55
N THR A 150 15.91 -13.04 -3.51
CA THR A 150 15.21 -11.90 -4.14
C THR A 150 14.07 -12.40 -5.03
N LEU A 151 12.87 -11.82 -4.91
CA LEU A 151 11.73 -12.08 -5.79
C LEU A 151 11.95 -11.42 -7.16
N SER A 152 12.62 -12.12 -8.07
CA SER A 152 12.92 -11.65 -9.44
C SER A 152 11.68 -11.26 -10.22
N PRO A 153 11.65 -10.05 -10.84
CA PRO A 153 10.97 -9.70 -12.08
C PRO A 153 10.23 -10.78 -12.84
N GLN A 154 8.99 -11.20 -12.51
CA GLN A 154 8.24 -12.03 -13.46
C GLN A 154 7.67 -11.06 -14.48
N ASN A 155 8.44 -10.82 -15.54
CA ASN A 155 7.99 -10.15 -16.75
C ASN A 155 7.31 -11.20 -17.64
N ALA A 156 6.02 -11.03 -17.88
CA ALA A 156 5.36 -11.32 -19.16
C ALA A 156 4.08 -10.49 -19.25
#